data_AF-K0Z734-F1
#
_entry.id   AF-K0Z734-F1
#
_cell.length_a   1.000
_cell.length_b   1.000
_cell.length_c   1.000
_cell.angle_alpha   90.00
_cell.angle_beta   90.00
_cell.angle_gamma   90.00
#
_symmetry.space_group_name_H-M   'P 1'
#
loop_
_entity.id
_entity.type
_entity.pdbx_description
1 polymer ?
#
loop_
_entity_poly.entity_id
_entity_poly.type
_entity_poly.pdbx_seq_one_letter_code
_entity_poly.pdbx_strand_id
1 'polypeptide(L)' 'EDLPTFFTSNFNFQDLEKHFAKGKNGNDETWEARRVMERIRYLAEETRLEGENRR' A
#
# COMPACT_ATOMS: atom_id res chain seq x y z
N GLU A 1 -1.35 -19.56 -10.49
CA GLU A 1 -0.18 -18.81 -10.98
C GLU A 1 0.43 -18.10 -9.78
N ASP A 2 1.52 -18.63 -9.22
CA ASP A 2 2.31 -17.96 -8.17
C ASP A 2 3.37 -17.09 -8.83
N LEU A 3 2.93 -15.95 -9.37
CA LEU A 3 3.84 -14.96 -9.93
C LEU A 3 4.34 -14.07 -8.78
N PRO A 4 5.65 -14.02 -8.51
CA PRO A 4 6.18 -13.13 -7.50
C PRO A 4 5.95 -11.67 -7.91
N THR A 5 5.25 -10.92 -7.07
CA THR A 5 4.93 -9.50 -7.27
C THR A 5 5.70 -8.63 -6.30
N PHE A 6 6.26 -7.52 -6.80
CA PHE A 6 7.00 -6.56 -6.00
C PHE A 6 6.30 -5.21 -6.03
N PHE A 7 6.34 -4.49 -4.91
CA PHE A 7 5.73 -3.18 -4.75
C PHE A 7 6.73 -2.21 -4.12
N THR A 8 6.67 -0.95 -4.54
CA THR A 8 7.42 0.15 -3.92
C THR A 8 6.46 1.30 -3.65
N SER A 9 6.52 1.87 -2.46
CA SER A 9 5.65 2.98 -2.03
C SER A 9 6.47 3.98 -1.22
N ASN A 10 6.10 5.26 -1.33
CA ASN A 10 6.61 6.31 -0.43
C ASN A 10 5.90 6.32 0.93
N PHE A 11 4.81 5.56 1.06
CA PHE A 11 3.96 5.47 2.24
C PHE A 11 4.02 4.08 2.85
N ASN A 12 3.94 4.04 4.18
CA ASN A 12 3.76 2.83 4.98
C ASN A 12 2.38 2.22 4.68
N PHE A 13 2.17 0.94 5.02
CA PHE A 13 0.88 0.29 4.74
C PHE A 13 -0.34 0.99 5.36
N GLN A 14 -0.22 1.58 6.55
CA GLN A 14 -1.33 2.31 7.17
C GLN A 14 -1.70 3.59 6.41
N ASP A 15 -0.70 4.31 5.90
CA ASP A 15 -0.93 5.55 5.18
C ASP A 15 -1.38 5.28 3.75
N LEU A 16 -0.90 4.19 3.15
CA LEU A 16 -1.38 3.69 1.86
C LEU A 16 -2.86 3.27 1.92
N GLU A 17 -3.28 2.61 3.01
CA GLU A 17 -4.69 2.25 3.24
C GLU A 17 -5.58 3.49 3.34
N LYS A 18 -5.17 4.50 4.12
CA LYS A 18 -5.87 5.79 4.21
C LYS A 18 -5.90 6.54 2.89
N HIS A 19 -4.83 6.45 2.11
CA HIS A 19 -4.76 7.07 0.80
C HIS A 19 -5.76 6.43 -0.17
N PHE A 20 -5.88 5.10 -0.16
CA PHE A 20 -6.87 4.39 -0.96
C PHE A 20 -8.30 4.56 -0.47
N ALA A 21 -8.53 4.71 0.84
CA ALA A 21 -9.85 4.98 1.39
C ALA A 21 -10.40 6.37 1.01
N LYS A 22 -9.51 7.29 0.59
CA LYS A 22 -9.86 8.66 0.24
C LYS A 22 -10.45 8.72 -1.19
N GLY A 23 -11.73 8.38 -1.31
CA GLY A 23 -12.47 8.37 -2.57
C GLY A 23 -12.55 9.76 -3.23
N LYS A 24 -12.59 9.81 -4.57
CA LYS A 24 -12.54 11.05 -5.36
C LYS A 24 -13.74 11.99 -5.19
N ASN A 25 -14.85 11.55 -4.59
CA ASN A 25 -16.09 12.32 -4.47
C ASN A 25 -16.69 12.33 -3.04
N GLY A 26 -15.87 12.08 -2.00
CA GLY A 26 -16.37 12.04 -0.62
C GLY A 26 -17.11 10.75 -0.25
N ASN A 27 -17.11 9.75 -1.13
CA ASN A 27 -17.43 8.37 -0.75
C ASN A 27 -16.28 7.79 0.08
N ASP A 28 -16.66 7.13 1.16
CA ASP A 28 -15.74 6.38 2.01
C ASP A 28 -15.51 5.00 1.39
N GLU A 29 -14.35 4.82 0.76
CA GLU A 29 -13.94 3.58 0.08
C GLU A 29 -13.05 2.70 1.00
N THR A 30 -13.25 2.80 2.33
CA THR A 30 -12.47 2.05 3.32
C THR A 30 -12.51 0.54 3.11
N TRP A 31 -13.63 -0.02 2.66
CA TRP A 31 -13.76 -1.47 2.47
C TRP A 31 -12.98 -1.98 1.27
N GLU A 32 -13.02 -1.24 0.16
CA GLU A 32 -12.25 -1.50 -1.05
C GLU A 32 -10.75 -1.37 -0.77
N ALA A 33 -10.36 -0.30 -0.06
CA ALA A 33 -8.98 -0.08 0.36
C ALA A 33 -8.45 -1.24 1.21
N ARG A 34 -9.22 -1.67 2.23
CA ARG A 34 -8.87 -2.81 3.07
C ARG A 34 -8.68 -4.09 2.28
N ARG A 35 -9.57 -4.39 1.33
CA ARG A 35 -9.48 -5.60 0.50
C ARG A 35 -8.23 -5.60 -0.37
N VAL A 36 -7.85 -4.47 -0.95
CA VAL A 36 -6.62 -4.36 -1.74
C VAL A 36 -5.39 -4.51 -0.85
N MET A 37 -5.39 -3.85 0.32
CA MET A 37 -4.28 -3.94 1.27
C MET A 37 -4.07 -5.35 1.83
N GLU A 38 -5.13 -6.11 2.07
CA GLU A 38 -5.02 -7.53 2.47
C GLU A 38 -4.32 -8.38 1.40
N ARG A 39 -4.60 -8.14 0.11
CA ARG A 39 -3.92 -8.83 -0.99
C ARG A 39 -2.45 -8.45 -1.08
N ILE A 40 -2.13 -7.17 -0.91
CA ILE A 40 -0.74 -6.70 -0.95
C ILE A 40 0.05 -7.30 0.22
N ARG A 41 -0.52 -7.34 1.43
CA ARG A 41 0.09 -7.97 2.61
C ARG A 41 0.29 -9.49 2.45
N TYR A 42 -0.56 -10.15 1.67
CA TYR A 42 -0.39 -11.57 1.36
C TYR A 42 0.74 -11.82 0.36
N LEU A 43 0.89 -10.92 -0.62
CA LEU A 43 1.86 -11.08 -1.71
C LEU A 43 3.26 -10.52 -1.39
N ALA A 44 3.37 -9.59 -0.44
CA ALA A 44 4.62 -8.90 -0.13
C ALA A 44 4.77 -8.60 1.37
N GLU A 45 6.02 -8.59 1.83
CA GLU A 45 6.41 -8.20 3.19
C GLU A 45 6.80 -6.71 3.24
N GLU A 46 6.36 -5.99 4.28
CA GLU A 46 6.72 -4.59 4.47
C GLU A 46 8.19 -4.48 4.90
N THR A 47 9.02 -3.84 4.08
CA THR A 47 10.40 -3.51 4.44
C THR A 47 10.61 -2.00 4.33
N ARG A 48 10.96 -1.37 5.44
CA ARG A 48 11.25 0.06 5.47
C ARG A 48 12.66 0.30 4.94
N LEU A 49 12.74 0.99 3.80
CA LEU A 49 14.01 1.37 3.18
C LEU A 49 14.38 2.79 3.64
N GLU A 50 15.43 2.89 4.45
CA GLU A 50 16.02 4.17 4.86
C GLU A 50 17.43 4.28 4.30
N GLY A 51 17.81 5.47 3.84
CA GLY A 51 19.14 5.71 3.30
C GLY A 51 19.46 7.19 3.26
N GLU A 52 20.73 7.52 3.50
CA GLU A 52 21.22 8.88 3.39
C GLU A 52 21.18 9.32 1.92
N ASN A 53 20.56 10.47 1.63
CA ASN A 53 20.55 11.00 0.29
C ASN A 53 21.96 11.47 -0.09
N ARG A 54 22.56 10.81 -1.08
CA ARG A 54 23.91 11.11 -1.59
C ARG A 54 23.90 12.02 -2.83
N ARG A 55 22.78 12.66 -3.13
CA ARG A 55 22.59 13.54 -4.29
C ARG A 55 21.81 14.80 -3.97
#